data_AF-A0A263NSM4-F1
#
_entry.id   AF-A0A263NSM4-F1
#
_cell.length_a   1.000
_cell.length_b   1.000
_cell.length_c   1.000
_cell.angle_alpha   90.00
_cell.angle_beta   90.00
_cell.angle_gamma   90.00
#
_symmetry.space_group_name_H-M   'P 1'
#
loop_
_entity.id
_entity.type
_entity.pdbx_description
1 polymer ?
#
loop_
_entity_poly.entity_id
_entity_poly.type
_entity_poly.pdbx_seq_one_letter_code
_entity_poly.pdbx_strand_id
1 'polypeptide(L)'
;MQRKVINPTTVFNSLQYGFSQAIEVPDGRRILLSGQVGVDAEERTVGPGIAEQTATALDNIEKVLAEVGGDLAHVIMLRLYIAEPARDQQEPIAQALRQRFPHNPPPSSWIIVSGLSLPQWLIEIEAEAVIAH
;
A
#
# COMPACT_ATOMS: atom_id res chain seq x y z
N MET A 1 -11.91 9.33 15.12
CA MET A 1 -12.07 9.24 13.65
C MET A 1 -12.95 8.05 13.32
N GLN A 2 -14.11 8.29 12.69
CA GLN A 2 -15.02 7.22 12.31
C GLN A 2 -14.80 6.89 10.82
N ARG A 3 -13.85 6.00 10.53
CA ARG A 3 -13.69 5.48 9.16
C ARG A 3 -14.58 4.26 8.95
N LYS A 4 -15.15 4.11 7.76
CA LYS A 4 -16.01 2.98 7.40
C LYS A 4 -15.57 2.39 6.08
N VAL A 5 -15.12 1.13 6.11
CA VAL A 5 -14.89 0.36 4.87
C VAL A 5 -16.21 -0.14 4.31
N ILE A 6 -16.32 -0.15 2.99
CA ILE A 6 -17.55 -0.50 2.27
C ILE A 6 -17.19 -1.59 1.28
N ASN A 7 -17.80 -2.77 1.44
CA ASN A 7 -17.56 -3.97 0.63
C ASN A 7 -18.91 -4.64 0.32
N PRO A 8 -19.67 -4.15 -0.68
CA PRO A 8 -20.98 -4.69 -0.98
C PRO A 8 -20.87 -6.05 -1.66
N THR A 9 -21.85 -6.94 -1.42
CA THR A 9 -21.89 -8.27 -2.04
C THR A 9 -22.26 -8.24 -3.53
N THR A 10 -22.59 -7.07 -4.07
CA THR A 10 -22.94 -6.84 -5.48
C THR A 10 -21.72 -6.65 -6.38
N VAL A 11 -20.51 -6.68 -5.83
CA VAL A 11 -19.23 -6.65 -6.56
C VAL A 11 -18.34 -7.78 -6.06
N PHE A 12 -17.23 -8.07 -6.77
CA PHE A 12 -16.34 -9.15 -6.38
C PHE A 12 -15.75 -8.94 -4.97
N ASN A 13 -15.47 -10.05 -4.29
CA ASN A 13 -14.83 -10.03 -2.98
C ASN A 13 -13.36 -9.60 -3.12
N SER A 14 -13.06 -8.34 -2.82
CA SER A 14 -11.71 -7.77 -2.87
C SER A 14 -10.85 -8.09 -1.64
N LEU A 15 -11.47 -8.51 -0.52
CA LEU A 15 -10.77 -8.78 0.73
C LEU A 15 -9.77 -9.93 0.60
N GLN A 16 -10.02 -10.89 -0.29
CA GLN A 16 -9.07 -11.96 -0.60
C GLN A 16 -7.76 -11.44 -1.22
N TYR A 17 -7.76 -10.22 -1.76
CA TYR A 17 -6.57 -9.55 -2.32
C TYR A 17 -6.00 -8.46 -1.39
N GLY A 18 -6.59 -8.27 -0.20
CA GLY A 18 -6.09 -7.32 0.80
C GLY A 18 -6.54 -5.87 0.62
N PHE A 19 -7.67 -5.60 -0.05
CA PHE A 19 -8.21 -4.24 -0.20
C PHE A 19 -9.74 -4.18 -0.10
N SER A 20 -10.26 -3.01 0.28
CA SER A 20 -11.71 -2.74 0.30
C SER A 20 -12.19 -2.05 -0.98
N GLN A 21 -13.46 -2.20 -1.35
CA GLN A 21 -14.03 -1.52 -2.52
C GLN A 21 -14.10 0.00 -2.34
N ALA A 22 -14.38 0.48 -1.13
CA ALA A 22 -14.33 1.89 -0.78
C ALA A 22 -14.07 2.10 0.71
N ILE A 23 -13.71 3.34 1.06
CA ILE A 23 -13.64 3.82 2.44
C ILE A 23 -14.29 5.20 2.54
N GLU A 24 -15.08 5.41 3.58
CA GLU A 24 -15.66 6.69 3.95
C GLU A 24 -14.86 7.29 5.12
N VAL A 25 -14.45 8.55 4.97
CA VAL A 25 -13.67 9.30 5.97
C VAL A 25 -14.27 10.71 6.11
N PRO A 26 -15.04 10.96 7.19
CA PRO A 26 -15.77 12.22 7.34
C PRO A 26 -14.90 13.39 7.85
N ASP A 27 -13.82 13.11 8.58
CA ASP A 27 -12.98 14.10 9.26
C ASP A 27 -11.52 13.66 9.42
N GLY A 28 -10.65 14.62 9.78
CA GLY A 28 -9.25 14.39 10.16
C GLY A 28 -8.21 15.13 9.30
N ARG A 29 -6.95 15.07 9.74
CA ARG A 29 -5.80 15.66 9.03
C ARG A 29 -5.30 14.69 7.97
N ARG A 30 -5.32 15.12 6.70
CA ARG A 30 -4.81 14.35 5.55
C ARG A 30 -3.28 14.40 5.48
N ILE A 31 -2.68 13.24 5.23
CA ILE A 31 -1.25 13.06 5.00
C ILE A 31 -1.08 12.43 3.62
N LEU A 32 -0.30 13.09 2.76
CA LEU A 32 0.04 12.60 1.42
C LEU A 32 1.49 12.12 1.48
N LEU A 33 1.74 10.87 1.10
CA LEU A 33 3.08 10.30 1.11
C LEU A 33 3.61 10.20 -0.31
N SER A 34 4.91 10.44 -0.48
CA SER A 34 5.61 10.03 -1.69
C SER A 34 5.55 8.50 -1.85
N GLY A 35 5.65 8.02 -3.09
CA GLY A 35 5.76 6.58 -3.36
C GLY A 35 6.93 5.95 -2.62
N GLN A 36 6.66 4.84 -1.94
CA GLN A 36 7.66 4.05 -1.23
C GLN A 36 8.02 2.82 -2.06
N VAL A 37 9.30 2.50 -2.11
CA VAL A 37 9.87 1.37 -2.86
C VAL A 37 10.60 0.42 -1.92
N GLY A 38 11.08 -0.72 -2.45
CA GLY A 38 11.89 -1.69 -1.74
C GLY A 38 13.33 -1.23 -1.46
N VAL A 39 13.50 -0.06 -0.83
CA VAL A 39 14.80 0.54 -0.49
C VAL A 39 14.90 0.73 1.02
N ASP A 40 16.05 0.38 1.60
CA ASP A 40 16.32 0.54 3.04
C ASP A 40 16.85 1.95 3.40
N ALA A 41 17.11 2.19 4.68
CA ALA A 41 17.58 3.48 5.18
C ALA A 41 19.03 3.81 4.75
N GLU A 42 19.76 2.81 4.25
CA GLU A 42 21.11 2.97 3.69
C GLU A 42 21.07 3.12 2.15
N GLU A 43 19.91 3.40 1.59
CA GLU A 43 19.66 3.62 0.15
C GLU A 43 19.91 2.37 -0.73
N ARG A 44 19.79 1.16 -0.14
CA ARG A 44 20.00 -0.11 -0.86
C ARG A 44 18.67 -0.78 -1.20
N THR A 45 18.57 -1.34 -2.40
CA THR A 45 17.43 -2.19 -2.77
C THR A 45 17.47 -3.51 -2.00
N VAL A 46 16.38 -3.88 -1.32
CA VAL A 46 16.34 -4.99 -0.33
C VAL A 46 16.34 -6.41 -0.91
N GLY A 47 16.64 -6.57 -2.20
CA GLY A 47 16.65 -7.85 -2.88
C GLY A 47 15.97 -7.80 -4.25
N PRO A 48 16.09 -8.87 -5.05
CA PRO A 48 15.60 -8.89 -6.42
C PRO A 48 14.11 -9.26 -6.53
N GLY A 49 13.44 -9.68 -5.46
CA GLY A 49 12.08 -10.21 -5.48
C GLY A 49 11.01 -9.21 -5.06
N ILE A 50 9.82 -9.39 -5.63
CA ILE A 50 8.66 -8.54 -5.35
C ILE A 50 8.22 -8.63 -3.89
N ALA A 51 8.43 -9.78 -3.22
CA ALA A 51 7.95 -10.03 -1.86
C ALA A 51 8.67 -9.13 -0.84
N GLU A 52 10.00 -9.16 -0.85
CA GLU A 52 10.84 -8.34 0.01
C GLU A 52 10.69 -6.85 -0.31
N GLN A 53 10.57 -6.49 -1.59
CA GLN A 53 10.38 -5.10 -1.99
C GLN A 53 9.01 -4.55 -1.57
N THR A 54 7.94 -5.35 -1.67
CA THR A 54 6.60 -4.99 -1.19
C THR A 54 6.60 -4.80 0.33
N ALA A 55 7.17 -5.75 1.06
CA ALA A 55 7.26 -5.67 2.52
C ALA A 55 8.00 -4.40 2.96
N THR A 56 9.15 -4.12 2.35
CA THR A 56 9.96 -2.93 2.65
C THR A 56 9.23 -1.63 2.31
N ALA A 57 8.53 -1.58 1.17
CA ALA A 57 7.73 -0.41 0.82
C ALA A 57 6.63 -0.12 1.86
N LEU A 58 5.93 -1.15 2.34
CA LEU A 58 4.92 -1.03 3.41
C LEU A 58 5.55 -0.62 4.75
N ASP A 59 6.73 -1.15 5.09
CA ASP A 59 7.48 -0.75 6.29
C ASP A 59 7.92 0.71 6.22
N ASN A 60 8.31 1.19 5.05
CA ASN A 60 8.67 2.58 4.85
C ASN A 60 7.44 3.50 4.97
N ILE A 61 6.27 3.10 4.45
CA ILE A 61 5.01 3.81 4.67
C ILE A 61 4.72 3.94 6.18
N GLU A 62 4.83 2.84 6.93
CA GLU A 62 4.59 2.85 8.38
C GLU A 62 5.56 3.79 9.11
N LYS A 63 6.86 3.74 8.79
CA LYS A 63 7.88 4.64 9.37
C LYS A 63 7.58 6.11 9.08
N VAL A 64 7.20 6.44 7.84
CA VAL A 64 6.84 7.83 7.46
C VAL A 64 5.58 8.30 8.20
N LEU A 65 4.58 7.44 8.35
CA LEU A 65 3.37 7.78 9.12
C LEU A 65 3.68 7.98 10.61
N ALA A 66 4.60 7.21 11.18
CA ALA A 66 4.99 7.34 12.58
C ALA A 66 5.52 8.74 12.92
N GLU A 67 6.26 9.38 12.00
CA GLU A 67 6.77 10.76 12.18
C GLU A 67 5.67 11.82 12.34
N VAL A 68 4.46 11.52 11.90
CA VAL A 68 3.30 12.43 12.04
C VAL A 68 2.26 11.92 13.05
N GLY A 69 2.60 10.89 13.83
CA GLY A 69 1.73 10.27 14.83
C GLY A 69 0.69 9.30 14.26
N GLY A 70 0.92 8.78 13.05
CA GLY A 70 0.07 7.80 12.38
C GLY A 70 0.68 6.39 12.33
N ASP A 71 -0.08 5.47 11.75
CA ASP A 71 0.31 4.08 11.49
C ASP A 71 -0.45 3.56 10.25
N LEU A 72 -0.26 2.29 9.86
CA LEU A 72 -0.97 1.72 8.71
C LEU A 72 -2.50 1.68 8.85
N ALA A 73 -3.03 1.68 10.07
CA ALA A 73 -4.48 1.77 10.30
C ALA A 73 -5.03 3.17 9.96
N HIS A 74 -4.20 4.14 9.61
CA HIS A 74 -4.62 5.46 9.14
C HIS A 74 -4.62 5.58 7.62
N VAL A 75 -4.11 4.58 6.89
CA VAL A 75 -4.12 4.58 5.41
C VAL A 75 -5.55 4.48 4.89
N ILE A 76 -5.88 5.34 3.93
CA ILE A 76 -7.19 5.47 3.29
C ILE A 76 -7.16 5.20 1.79
N MET A 77 -5.98 5.16 1.17
CA MET A 77 -5.81 4.79 -0.24
C MET A 77 -4.40 4.25 -0.46
N LEU A 78 -4.28 3.21 -1.27
CA LEU A 78 -3.02 2.74 -1.82
C LEU A 78 -3.04 2.77 -3.35
N ARG A 79 -1.95 3.20 -3.99
CA ARG A 79 -1.72 3.01 -5.42
C ARG A 79 -0.46 2.20 -5.60
N LEU A 80 -0.59 1.03 -6.21
CA LEU A 80 0.47 0.07 -6.42
C LEU A 80 0.86 0.12 -7.89
N TYR A 81 2.07 0.61 -8.16
CA TYR A 81 2.68 0.62 -9.48
C TYR A 81 3.63 -0.58 -9.56
N ILE A 82 3.25 -1.57 -10.37
CA ILE A 82 3.95 -2.85 -10.51
C ILE A 82 4.69 -2.82 -11.85
N ALA A 83 6.01 -2.97 -11.81
CA ALA A 83 6.81 -2.97 -13.03
C ALA A 83 6.48 -4.19 -13.91
N GLU A 84 6.53 -4.02 -15.23
CA GLU A 84 6.26 -5.08 -16.22
C GLU A 84 6.96 -6.42 -15.91
N PRO A 85 8.24 -6.46 -15.46
CA PRO A 85 8.89 -7.73 -15.10
C PRO A 85 8.20 -8.51 -13.96
N ALA A 86 7.39 -7.84 -13.13
CA ALA A 86 6.65 -8.43 -12.01
C ALA A 86 5.13 -8.53 -12.26
N ARG A 87 4.65 -8.29 -13.49
CA ARG A 87 3.21 -8.23 -13.87
C ARG A 87 2.38 -9.42 -13.40
N ASP A 88 2.98 -10.62 -13.37
CA ASP A 88 2.32 -11.88 -13.03
C ASP A 88 2.57 -12.29 -11.56
N GLN A 89 3.22 -11.45 -10.75
CA GLN A 89 3.58 -11.73 -9.36
C GLN A 89 2.64 -11.08 -8.35
N GLN A 90 1.33 -11.20 -8.56
CA GLN A 90 0.32 -10.55 -7.73
C GLN A 90 0.16 -11.19 -6.34
N GLU A 91 0.33 -12.50 -6.23
CA GLU A 91 0.06 -13.22 -4.98
C GLU A 91 0.96 -12.81 -3.81
N PRO A 92 2.30 -12.65 -3.98
CA PRO A 92 3.14 -12.09 -2.92
C PRO A 92 2.70 -10.72 -2.43
N ILE A 93 2.23 -9.86 -3.34
CA ILE A 93 1.73 -8.52 -3.01
C ILE A 93 0.44 -8.64 -2.18
N ALA A 94 -0.51 -9.44 -2.66
CA ALA A 94 -1.78 -9.67 -1.97
C ALA A 94 -1.58 -10.29 -0.58
N GLN A 95 -0.62 -11.22 -0.45
CA GLN A 95 -0.23 -11.78 0.84
C GLN A 95 0.30 -10.70 1.79
N ALA A 96 1.21 -9.84 1.33
CA ALA A 96 1.73 -8.75 2.15
C ALA A 96 0.62 -7.78 2.59
N LEU A 97 -0.31 -7.41 1.68
CA LEU A 97 -1.45 -6.56 2.02
C LEU A 97 -2.37 -7.21 3.06
N ARG A 98 -2.71 -8.50 2.91
CA ARG A 98 -3.52 -9.22 3.91
C ARG A 98 -2.84 -9.30 5.28
N GLN A 99 -1.51 -9.42 5.31
CA GLN A 99 -0.74 -9.43 6.55
C GLN A 99 -0.69 -8.05 7.21
N ARG A 100 -0.50 -6.98 6.44
CA ARG A 100 -0.34 -5.61 6.95
C ARG A 100 -1.67 -4.90 7.21
N PHE A 101 -2.74 -5.31 6.54
CA PHE A 101 -4.10 -4.79 6.72
C PHE A 101 -5.10 -5.92 7.02
N PRO A 102 -4.96 -6.64 8.15
CA PRO A 102 -5.78 -7.83 8.45
C PRO A 102 -7.26 -7.49 8.68
N HIS A 103 -7.57 -6.24 9.02
CA HIS A 103 -8.91 -5.75 9.29
C HIS A 103 -9.13 -4.41 8.61
N ASN A 104 -10.25 -4.27 7.91
CA ASN A 104 -10.66 -3.02 7.26
C ASN A 104 -9.55 -2.41 6.36
N PRO A 105 -9.05 -3.15 5.36
CA PRO A 105 -7.99 -2.66 4.50
C PRO A 105 -8.43 -1.44 3.69
N PRO A 106 -7.52 -0.52 3.33
CA PRO A 106 -7.84 0.60 2.45
C PRO A 106 -8.23 0.10 1.05
N PRO A 107 -8.94 0.91 0.24
CA PRO A 107 -9.01 0.68 -1.19
C PRO A 107 -7.63 0.78 -1.83
N SER A 108 -7.46 0.09 -2.97
CA SER A 108 -6.24 0.17 -3.74
C SER A 108 -6.47 0.17 -5.25
N SER A 109 -5.52 0.74 -5.99
CA SER A 109 -5.40 0.59 -7.45
C SER A 109 -4.11 -0.16 -7.78
N TRP A 110 -4.20 -1.11 -8.71
CA TRP A 110 -3.08 -1.96 -9.13
C TRP A 110 -2.81 -1.70 -10.60
N ILE A 111 -1.63 -1.15 -10.90
CA ILE A 111 -1.31 -0.63 -12.23
C ILE A 111 -0.01 -1.27 -12.69
N ILE A 112 -0.05 -1.92 -13.85
CA ILE A 112 1.19 -2.36 -14.50
C ILE A 112 1.81 -1.18 -15.24
N VAL A 113 3.08 -0.91 -14.97
CA VAL A 113 3.87 0.17 -15.58
C VAL A 113 5.08 -0.39 -16.32
N SER A 114 5.53 0.31 -17.35
CA SER A 114 6.69 -0.13 -18.15
C SER A 114 8.00 -0.27 -17.34
N GLY A 115 8.11 0.44 -16.23
CA GLY A 115 9.23 0.42 -15.30
C GLY A 115 9.07 1.49 -14.23
N LEU A 116 9.97 1.45 -13.25
CA LEU A 116 10.07 2.44 -12.17
C LEU A 116 11.37 3.25 -12.31
N SER A 117 11.65 4.16 -11.37
CA SER A 117 12.81 5.05 -11.47
C SER A 117 14.15 4.33 -11.57
N LEU A 118 14.27 3.12 -10.99
CA LEU A 118 15.44 2.24 -11.18
C LEU A 118 14.99 0.88 -11.72
N PRO A 119 15.79 0.25 -12.60
CA PRO A 119 15.39 -0.96 -13.33
C PRO A 119 15.19 -2.18 -12.41
N GLN A 120 15.83 -2.22 -11.25
CA GLN A 120 15.69 -3.31 -10.28
C GLN A 120 14.47 -3.17 -9.36
N TRP A 121 13.76 -2.04 -9.40
CA TRP A 121 12.55 -1.85 -8.61
C TRP A 121 11.37 -2.50 -9.30
N LEU A 122 10.66 -3.36 -8.56
CA LEU A 122 9.53 -4.14 -9.05
C LEU A 122 8.19 -3.55 -8.62
N ILE A 123 8.17 -2.76 -7.55
CA ILE A 123 6.96 -2.12 -7.03
C ILE A 123 7.26 -0.77 -6.38
N GLU A 124 6.34 0.17 -6.59
CA GLU A 124 6.22 1.41 -5.84
C GLU A 124 4.80 1.50 -5.27
N ILE A 125 4.70 1.87 -3.99
CA ILE A 125 3.42 1.99 -3.28
C ILE A 125 3.26 3.43 -2.80
N GLU A 126 2.30 4.14 -3.36
CA GLU A 126 1.85 5.44 -2.88
C GLU A 126 0.73 5.26 -1.85
N ALA A 127 0.77 6.03 -0.77
CA ALA A 127 -0.25 6.01 0.27
C ALA A 127 -0.82 7.40 0.56
N GLU A 128 -2.13 7.44 0.80
CA GLU A 128 -2.79 8.56 1.47
C GLU A 128 -3.32 8.10 2.82
N ALA A 129 -3.16 8.92 3.85
CA ALA A 129 -3.63 8.62 5.19
C ALA A 129 -4.43 9.78 5.80
N VAL A 130 -5.25 9.46 6.79
CA VAL A 130 -5.95 10.44 7.62
C VAL A 130 -5.77 10.08 9.09
N ILE A 131 -5.33 11.07 9.87
CA ILE A 131 -5.10 10.95 11.30
C ILE A 131 -5.99 11.92 12.08
N ALA A 132 -6.29 11.56 13.33
CA ALA A 132 -6.99 12.46 14.24
C ALA A 132 -6.15 13.74 14.49
N HIS A 133 -6.84 14.83 14.80
CA HIS A 133 -6.21 16.07 15.25
C HIS A 133 -5.57 15.90 16.64
#